data_AF-A0AAU9JZY4-F1
#
_entry.id   AF-A0AAU9JZY4-F1
#
_cell.length_a   1.000
_cell.length_b   1.000
_cell.length_c   1.000
_cell.angle_alpha   90.00
_cell.angle_beta   90.00
_cell.angle_gamma   90.00
#
_symmetry.space_group_name_H-M   'P 1'
#
loop_
_entity.id
_entity.type
_entity.pdbx_description
1 polymer ?
#
loop_
_entity_poly.entity_id
_entity_poly.type
_entity_poly.pdbx_seq_one_letter_code
_entity_poly.pdbx_strand_id
1 'polypeptide(L)'
;MTEEDEQKLVIPSVVRWELSFPNEAFVYQLSQEINSERERSLSIARELEQEKRKNEELEKYLASLVNSKPGVPRVESNNSIASTAPDLNDEKPLIGAYSAEIRKQKILKYKQKMVRYRQKVRLSRKFGGRSKVAKQKLRIKGKFVKSIDNI
;
A
#
# COMPACT_ATOMS: atom_id res chain seq x y z
N MET A 1 -0.34 75.20 13.27
CA MET A 1 -1.28 74.62 14.24
C MET A 1 -2.30 73.85 13.44
N THR A 2 -2.16 72.52 13.42
CA THR A 2 -2.97 71.58 12.64
C THR A 2 -3.91 70.89 13.62
N GLU A 3 -5.19 71.12 13.45
CA GLU A 3 -6.28 70.45 14.17
C GLU A 3 -6.95 69.48 13.21
N GLU A 4 -7.29 68.31 13.77
CA GLU A 4 -8.29 67.34 13.30
C GLU A 4 -7.82 66.25 12.30
N ASP A 5 -6.98 65.34 12.83
CA ASP A 5 -6.98 63.93 12.44
C ASP A 5 -8.24 63.22 13.00
N GLU A 6 -9.38 63.32 12.31
CA GLU A 6 -10.50 62.39 12.52
C GLU A 6 -10.15 61.03 11.90
N GLN A 7 -9.56 60.15 12.71
CA GLN A 7 -9.40 58.75 12.39
C GLN A 7 -10.77 58.07 12.28
N LYS A 8 -11.30 57.97 11.06
CA LYS A 8 -12.38 57.02 10.72
C LYS A 8 -11.88 55.60 10.93
N LEU A 9 -12.17 55.05 12.11
CA LEU A 9 -12.10 53.62 12.39
C LEU A 9 -13.08 52.88 11.47
N VAL A 10 -12.56 52.39 10.34
CA VAL A 10 -13.25 51.41 9.50
C VAL A 10 -13.21 50.09 10.26
N ILE A 11 -14.24 49.82 11.05
CA ILE A 11 -14.49 48.51 11.62
C ILE A 11 -14.75 47.57 10.43
N PRO A 12 -13.94 46.51 10.22
CA PRO A 12 -14.20 45.53 9.17
C PRO A 12 -15.58 44.94 9.45
N SER A 13 -16.48 45.05 8.48
CA SER A 13 -17.82 44.49 8.55
C SER A 13 -17.72 43.05 9.01
N VAL A 14 -18.19 42.80 10.22
CA VAL A 14 -18.42 41.46 10.75
C VAL A 14 -19.12 40.68 9.65
N VAL A 15 -18.51 39.56 9.24
CA VAL A 15 -19.09 38.64 8.25
C VAL A 15 -20.48 38.28 8.76
N ARG A 16 -21.47 38.94 8.18
CA ARG A 16 -22.87 38.64 8.37
C ARG A 16 -23.06 37.30 7.68
N TRP A 17 -22.95 36.22 8.44
CA TRP A 17 -23.51 34.95 8.03
C TRP A 17 -25.00 35.20 7.87
N GLU A 18 -25.42 35.55 6.66
CA GLU A 18 -26.83 35.50 6.31
C GLU A 18 -27.23 34.05 6.54
N LEU A 19 -27.89 33.82 7.67
CA LEU A 19 -28.64 32.61 7.97
C LEU A 19 -29.80 32.59 6.98
N SER A 20 -29.49 32.27 5.71
CA SER A 20 -30.47 31.69 4.80
C SER A 20 -30.93 30.41 5.49
N PHE A 21 -32.12 30.46 6.10
CA PHE A 21 -32.72 29.31 6.74
C PHE A 21 -32.63 28.14 5.76
N PRO A 22 -31.95 27.03 6.13
CA PRO A 22 -31.82 25.90 5.24
C PRO A 22 -33.25 25.44 4.89
N ASN A 23 -33.51 25.32 3.59
CA ASN A 23 -34.77 24.82 3.07
C ASN A 23 -35.14 23.54 3.84
N GLU A 24 -36.38 23.41 4.31
CA GLU A 24 -36.84 22.28 5.12
C GLU A 24 -36.52 20.92 4.46
N ALA A 25 -36.59 20.89 3.12
CA ALA A 25 -36.19 19.74 2.30
C ALA A 25 -34.69 19.38 2.46
N PHE A 26 -33.80 20.36 2.60
CA PHE A 26 -32.37 20.14 2.80
C PHE A 26 -32.07 19.59 4.20
N VAL A 27 -32.77 20.09 5.23
CA VAL A 27 -32.66 19.56 6.59
C VAL A 27 -33.13 18.10 6.65
N TYR A 28 -34.23 17.79 5.97
CA TYR A 28 -34.73 16.42 5.86
C TYR A 28 -33.73 15.48 5.14
N GLN A 29 -33.15 15.95 4.03
CA GLN A 29 -32.14 15.18 3.28
C GLN A 29 -30.89 14.90 4.14
N LEU A 30 -30.38 15.90 4.85
CA LEU A 30 -29.26 15.73 5.78
C LEU A 30 -29.60 14.75 6.91
N SER A 31 -30.83 14.81 7.44
CA SER A 31 -31.27 13.86 8.47
C SER A 31 -31.25 12.41 7.97
N GLN A 32 -31.74 12.17 6.74
CA GLN A 32 -31.67 10.86 6.12
C GLN A 32 -30.22 10.39 5.92
N GLU A 33 -29.35 11.27 5.43
CA GLU A 33 -27.94 10.95 5.22
C GLU A 33 -27.23 10.59 6.54
N ILE A 34 -27.44 11.39 7.59
CA ILE A 34 -26.91 11.12 8.94
C ILE A 34 -27.40 9.78 9.47
N ASN A 35 -28.68 9.46 9.30
CA ASN A 35 -29.23 8.18 9.74
C ASN A 35 -28.63 7.00 8.96
N SER A 36 -28.46 7.14 7.65
CA SER A 36 -27.81 6.12 6.81
C SER A 36 -26.35 5.88 7.22
N GLU A 37 -25.61 6.95 7.58
CA GLU A 37 -24.24 6.84 8.06
C GLU A 37 -24.15 6.21 9.45
N ARG A 38 -25.12 6.51 10.33
CA ARG A 38 -25.21 5.84 11.64
C ARG A 38 -25.45 4.34 11.48
N GLU A 39 -26.34 3.93 10.58
CA GLU A 39 -26.59 2.52 10.29
C GLU A 39 -25.36 1.80 9.73
N ARG A 40 -24.65 2.43 8.77
CA ARG A 40 -23.38 1.91 8.25
C ARG A 40 -22.35 1.76 9.36
N SER A 41 -22.18 2.80 10.17
CA SER A 41 -21.24 2.80 11.31
C SER A 41 -21.56 1.69 12.31
N LEU A 42 -22.84 1.46 12.61
CA LEU A 42 -23.29 0.37 13.47
C LEU A 42 -23.00 -1.02 12.86
N SER A 43 -23.18 -1.17 11.55
CA SER A 43 -22.84 -2.42 10.85
C SER A 43 -21.35 -2.71 10.95
N ILE A 44 -20.51 -1.71 10.66
CA ILE A 44 -19.05 -1.82 10.74
C ILE A 44 -18.60 -2.16 12.17
N ALA A 45 -19.20 -1.52 13.18
CA ALA A 45 -18.88 -1.80 14.58
C ALA A 45 -19.17 -3.26 14.97
N ARG A 46 -20.28 -3.82 14.49
CA ARG A 46 -20.64 -5.23 14.72
C ARG A 46 -19.67 -6.19 14.02
N GLU A 47 -19.31 -5.91 12.76
CA GLU A 47 -18.32 -6.72 12.03
C GLU A 47 -16.95 -6.72 12.73
N LEU A 48 -16.50 -5.54 13.16
CA LEU A 48 -15.24 -5.37 13.88
C LEU A 48 -15.24 -6.14 15.21
N GLU A 49 -16.37 -6.14 15.94
CA GLU A 49 -16.53 -6.94 17.15
C GLU A 49 -16.45 -8.44 16.87
N GLN A 50 -17.07 -8.92 15.79
CA GLN A 50 -16.97 -10.32 15.38
C GLN A 50 -15.52 -10.71 15.04
N GLU A 51 -14.79 -9.85 14.33
CA GLU A 51 -13.38 -10.09 14.03
C GLU A 51 -12.51 -10.12 15.30
N LYS A 52 -12.76 -9.21 16.25
CA LYS A 52 -12.07 -9.23 17.55
C LYS A 52 -12.27 -10.55 18.29
N ARG A 53 -13.51 -11.04 18.38
CA ARG A 53 -13.81 -12.33 19.03
C ARG A 53 -13.09 -13.50 18.36
N LYS A 54 -13.08 -13.55 17.02
CA LYS A 54 -12.34 -14.58 16.27
C LYS A 54 -10.83 -14.50 16.52
N ASN A 55 -10.27 -13.28 16.56
CA ASN A 55 -8.86 -13.10 16.86
C ASN A 55 -8.52 -13.55 18.29
N GLU A 56 -9.34 -13.22 19.29
CA GLU A 56 -9.16 -13.69 20.66
C GLU A 56 -9.20 -15.24 20.76
N GLU A 57 -10.09 -15.90 20.02
CA GLU A 57 -10.14 -17.36 19.94
C GLU A 57 -8.87 -17.95 19.32
N LEU A 58 -8.38 -17.35 18.24
CA LEU A 58 -7.13 -17.76 17.60
C LEU A 58 -5.92 -17.54 18.51
N GLU A 59 -5.86 -16.43 19.24
CA GLU A 59 -4.79 -16.17 20.21
C GLU A 59 -4.80 -17.18 21.35
N LYS A 60 -5.98 -17.53 21.88
CA LYS A 60 -6.11 -18.59 22.90
C LYS A 60 -5.65 -19.95 22.36
N TYR A 61 -6.00 -20.27 21.12
CA TYR A 61 -5.55 -21.50 20.46
C TYR A 61 -4.03 -21.52 20.23
N LEU A 62 -3.43 -20.41 19.81
CA LEU A 62 -1.99 -20.30 19.67
C LEU A 62 -1.29 -20.42 21.03
N ALA A 63 -1.83 -19.79 22.08
CA ALA A 63 -1.30 -19.90 23.43
C ALA A 63 -1.37 -21.36 23.94
N SER A 64 -2.45 -22.09 23.66
CA SER A 64 -2.55 -23.51 24.04
C SER A 64 -1.56 -24.39 23.25
N LEU A 65 -1.30 -24.10 21.97
CA LEU A 65 -0.27 -24.79 21.18
C LEU A 65 1.15 -24.53 21.69
N VAL A 66 1.44 -23.29 22.11
CA VAL A 66 2.74 -22.93 22.70
C VAL A 66 2.93 -23.63 24.06
N ASN A 67 1.88 -23.67 24.88
CA ASN A 67 1.96 -24.26 26.23
C ASN A 67 1.86 -25.80 26.26
N SER A 68 1.31 -26.43 25.22
CA SER A 68 1.15 -27.91 25.13
C SER A 68 2.40 -28.65 24.65
N LYS A 69 3.46 -27.94 24.25
CA LYS A 69 4.76 -28.55 23.93
C LYS A 69 5.82 -28.14 24.95
N PRO A 70 6.13 -28.97 25.97
CA PRO A 70 7.34 -28.78 26.74
C PRO A 70 8.53 -29.15 25.82
N GLY A 71 9.18 -28.14 25.24
CA GLY A 71 10.45 -28.35 24.51
C GLY A 71 10.54 -27.84 23.07
N VAL A 72 9.69 -26.92 22.61
CA VAL A 72 10.00 -26.23 21.35
C VAL A 72 11.04 -25.14 21.65
N PRO A 73 12.23 -25.18 21.04
CA PRO A 73 13.27 -24.20 21.33
C PRO A 73 12.78 -22.81 20.96
N ARG A 74 12.80 -21.92 21.96
CA ARG A 74 12.69 -20.47 21.81
C ARG A 74 13.68 -20.06 20.72
N VAL A 75 13.19 -19.56 19.59
CA VAL A 75 14.05 -19.03 18.52
C VAL A 75 14.65 -17.73 19.05
N GLU A 76 15.76 -17.86 19.78
CA GLU A 76 16.61 -16.74 20.10
C GLU A 76 17.28 -16.29 18.79
N SER A 77 17.19 -14.99 18.54
CA SER A 77 17.72 -14.32 17.37
C SER A 77 19.25 -14.41 17.38
N ASN A 78 19.80 -15.41 16.71
CA ASN A 78 21.26 -15.58 16.59
C ASN A 78 21.81 -14.79 15.41
N ASN A 79 22.06 -13.50 15.64
CA ASN A 79 23.19 -12.81 15.02
C ASN A 79 24.47 -13.32 15.68
N SER A 80 25.12 -14.35 15.14
CA SER A 80 26.54 -14.64 15.42
C SER A 80 27.13 -15.65 14.42
N ILE A 81 28.02 -15.13 13.58
CA ILE A 81 29.35 -15.64 13.23
C ILE A 81 29.47 -17.02 12.55
N ALA A 82 29.82 -16.92 11.27
CA ALA A 82 30.68 -17.79 10.45
C ALA A 82 31.16 -19.12 11.06
N SER A 83 30.72 -20.22 10.45
CA SER A 83 31.50 -21.46 10.39
C SER A 83 31.22 -22.15 9.05
N THR A 84 32.29 -22.52 8.33
CA THR A 84 32.33 -22.87 6.91
C THR A 84 32.41 -24.38 6.63
N ALA A 85 31.86 -25.23 7.49
CA ALA A 85 31.79 -26.68 7.24
C ALA A 85 30.32 -27.16 7.13
N PRO A 86 29.95 -27.94 6.09
CA PRO A 86 28.62 -28.51 6.00
C PRO A 86 28.53 -29.74 6.90
N ASP A 87 27.90 -29.59 8.07
CA ASP A 87 27.57 -30.71 8.94
C ASP A 87 26.34 -31.43 8.38
N LEU A 88 26.51 -32.67 7.94
CA LEU A 88 25.48 -33.47 7.24
C LEU A 88 24.35 -33.99 8.15
N ASN A 89 24.36 -33.61 9.43
CA ASN A 89 23.39 -34.05 10.45
C ASN A 89 22.46 -32.92 10.94
N ASP A 90 22.60 -31.70 10.44
CA ASP A 90 21.69 -30.61 10.79
C ASP A 90 20.41 -30.73 9.94
N GLU A 91 19.27 -31.06 10.57
CA GLU A 91 17.91 -30.92 10.01
C GLU A 91 17.52 -29.46 9.70
N LYS A 92 18.50 -28.57 9.48
CA LYS A 92 18.26 -27.20 9.11
C LYS A 92 17.97 -27.17 7.60
N PRO A 93 16.84 -26.58 7.18
CA PRO A 93 16.50 -26.52 5.76
C PRO A 93 17.62 -25.78 5.02
N LEU A 94 18.19 -26.42 3.99
CA LEU A 94 19.20 -25.81 3.14
C LEU A 94 18.70 -24.43 2.66
N ILE A 95 19.58 -23.43 2.71
CA ILE A 95 19.27 -22.08 2.26
C ILE A 95 18.78 -22.15 0.80
N GLY A 96 17.51 -21.77 0.56
CA GLY A 96 16.86 -21.85 -0.76
C GLY A 96 15.89 -23.03 -0.95
N ALA A 97 15.94 -24.04 -0.06
CA ALA A 97 14.96 -25.11 0.01
C ALA A 97 13.70 -24.64 0.74
N TYR A 98 12.87 -23.85 0.07
CA TYR A 98 11.54 -23.49 0.57
C TYR A 98 10.59 -24.69 0.46
N SER A 99 9.78 -24.90 1.49
CA SER A 99 8.59 -25.75 1.39
C SER A 99 7.67 -25.24 0.29
N ALA A 100 6.83 -26.14 -0.25
CA ALA A 100 5.92 -25.80 -1.35
C ALA A 100 5.02 -24.59 -1.02
N GLU A 101 4.54 -24.54 0.23
CA GLU A 101 3.73 -23.45 0.79
C GLU A 101 4.47 -22.10 0.72
N ILE A 102 5.69 -22.04 1.27
CA ILE A 102 6.51 -20.82 1.31
C ILE A 102 6.89 -20.39 -0.09
N ARG A 103 7.23 -21.34 -0.97
CA ARG A 103 7.57 -21.05 -2.37
C ARG A 103 6.37 -20.43 -3.10
N LYS A 104 5.16 -20.98 -2.92
CA LYS A 104 3.91 -20.44 -3.48
C LYS A 104 3.68 -19.00 -3.02
N GLN A 105 3.82 -18.72 -1.72
CA GLN A 105 3.66 -17.37 -1.18
C GLN A 105 4.70 -16.38 -1.74
N LYS A 106 5.98 -16.78 -1.83
CA LYS A 106 7.03 -15.93 -2.41
C LYS A 106 6.80 -15.63 -3.89
N ILE A 107 6.37 -16.63 -4.67
CA ILE A 107 6.01 -16.45 -6.08
C ILE A 107 4.84 -15.47 -6.21
N LEU A 108 3.80 -15.61 -5.41
CA LEU A 108 2.65 -14.70 -5.41
C LEU A 108 3.09 -13.27 -5.11
N LYS A 109 3.89 -13.09 -4.05
CA LYS A 109 4.43 -11.78 -3.65
C LYS A 109 5.28 -11.15 -4.76
N TYR A 110 6.11 -11.94 -5.44
CA TYR A 110 6.89 -11.47 -6.58
C TYR A 110 6.01 -11.04 -7.75
N LYS A 111 4.98 -11.82 -8.11
CA LYS A 111 4.03 -11.46 -9.17
C LYS A 111 3.30 -10.15 -8.85
N GLN A 112 2.83 -9.99 -7.62
CA GLN A 112 2.20 -8.75 -7.16
C GLN A 112 3.18 -7.56 -7.23
N LYS A 113 4.44 -7.75 -6.82
CA LYS A 113 5.49 -6.72 -6.95
C LYS A 113 5.66 -6.28 -8.40
N MET A 114 5.70 -7.21 -9.34
CA MET A 114 5.82 -6.89 -10.77
C MET A 114 4.62 -6.09 -11.30
N VAL A 115 3.40 -6.44 -10.91
CA VAL A 115 2.19 -5.69 -11.28
C VAL A 115 2.25 -4.27 -10.74
N ARG A 116 2.51 -4.10 -9.45
CA ARG A 116 2.67 -2.78 -8.81
C ARG A 116 3.77 -1.95 -9.49
N TYR A 117 4.89 -2.57 -9.81
CA TYR A 117 6.00 -1.89 -10.49
C TYR A 117 5.59 -1.41 -11.89
N ARG A 118 4.91 -2.24 -12.69
CA ARG A 118 4.43 -1.87 -14.03
C ARG A 118 3.38 -0.75 -14.00
N GLN A 119 2.53 -0.72 -12.97
CA GLN A 119 1.57 0.37 -12.76
C GLN A 119 2.28 1.68 -12.40
N LYS A 120 3.29 1.62 -11.53
CA LYS A 120 4.05 2.79 -11.07
C LYS A 120 4.98 3.34 -12.14
N VAL A 121 5.71 2.47 -12.84
CA VAL A 121 6.75 2.86 -13.79
C VAL A 121 6.17 2.90 -15.20
N ARG A 122 5.87 4.11 -15.67
CA ARG A 122 5.59 4.34 -17.10
C ARG A 122 6.87 4.16 -17.90
N LEU A 123 6.78 3.47 -19.04
CA LEU A 123 7.89 3.35 -19.98
C LEU A 123 8.26 4.74 -20.50
N SER A 124 9.33 5.33 -19.95
CA SER A 124 9.82 6.64 -20.37
C SER A 124 10.85 6.48 -21.48
N ARG A 125 10.68 7.22 -22.57
CA ARG A 125 11.69 7.31 -23.64
C ARG A 125 12.64 8.46 -23.34
N LYS A 126 13.41 8.34 -22.24
CA LYS A 126 14.37 9.38 -21.80
C LYS A 126 15.33 9.81 -22.92
N PHE A 127 15.69 8.89 -23.83
CA PHE A 127 16.52 9.17 -24.99
C PHE A 127 15.72 9.11 -26.30
N GLY A 128 14.91 10.15 -26.53
CA GLY A 128 14.08 10.28 -27.73
C GLY A 128 14.87 10.18 -29.02
N GLY A 129 16.09 10.76 -29.08
CA GLY A 129 16.98 10.66 -30.24
C GLY A 129 17.35 9.22 -30.60
N ARG A 130 17.76 8.42 -29.59
CA ARG A 130 18.05 6.99 -29.79
C ARG A 130 16.83 6.22 -30.28
N SER A 131 15.64 6.57 -29.80
CA SER A 131 14.37 5.98 -30.26
C SER A 131 14.06 6.31 -31.72
N LYS A 132 14.32 7.55 -32.17
CA LYS A 132 14.12 7.96 -33.57
C LYS A 132 15.05 7.19 -34.50
N VAL A 133 16.34 7.15 -34.20
CA VAL A 133 17.33 6.39 -34.98
C VAL A 133 17.00 4.90 -35.01
N ALA A 134 16.63 4.31 -33.87
CA ALA A 134 16.27 2.89 -33.79
C ALA A 134 14.98 2.51 -34.55
N LYS A 135 14.10 3.47 -34.83
CA LYS A 135 12.92 3.28 -35.70
C LYS A 135 13.31 3.30 -37.18
N GLN A 136 14.30 4.11 -37.57
CA GLN A 136 14.74 4.25 -38.95
C GLN A 136 15.69 3.12 -39.40
N LYS A 137 16.43 2.50 -38.48
CA LYS A 137 17.34 1.39 -38.82
C LYS A 137 16.60 0.17 -39.37
N LEU A 138 17.15 -0.40 -40.45
CA LEU A 138 16.67 -1.63 -41.09
C LEU A 138 16.63 -2.80 -40.10
N ARG A 139 15.57 -3.60 -40.17
CA ARG A 139 15.43 -4.82 -39.37
C ARG A 139 14.95 -6.00 -40.20
N ILE A 140 15.51 -7.16 -39.93
CA ILE A 140 15.04 -8.45 -40.45
C ILE A 140 14.74 -9.33 -39.23
N LYS A 141 13.50 -9.83 -39.12
CA LYS A 141 13.02 -10.62 -37.96
C LYS A 141 13.27 -9.92 -36.60
N GLY A 142 13.05 -8.60 -36.56
CA GLY A 142 13.19 -7.78 -35.35
C GLY A 142 14.62 -7.40 -34.95
N LYS A 143 15.64 -8.00 -35.59
CA LYS A 143 17.07 -7.71 -35.37
C LYS A 143 17.54 -6.59 -36.30
N PHE A 144 18.39 -5.70 -35.82
CA PHE A 144 19.02 -4.68 -36.66
C PHE A 144 19.99 -5.32 -37.66
N VAL A 145 19.96 -4.85 -38.90
CA VAL A 145 20.86 -5.30 -39.97
C VAL A 145 21.68 -4.10 -40.43
N LYS A 146 22.94 -4.33 -40.82
CA LYS A 146 23.72 -3.29 -41.52
C LYS A 146 23.02 -2.98 -42.85
N SER A 147 23.06 -1.73 -43.31
CA SER A 147 22.63 -1.45 -44.67
C SER A 147 23.45 -2.36 -45.58
N ILE A 148 22.74 -3.12 -46.42
CA ILE A 148 23.36 -3.75 -47.57
C ILE A 148 23.47 -2.57 -48.52
N ASP A 149 24.64 -1.95 -48.57
CA ASP A 149 24.93 -0.97 -49.60
C ASP A 149 24.84 -1.78 -50.91
N ASN A 150 23.83 -1.48 -51.74
CA ASN A 150 23.67 -2.16 -53.02
C ASN A 150 24.94 -1.91 -53.84
N ILE A 151 25.68 -2.98 -54.11
CA ILE A 151 26.56 -3.07 -55.28
C ILE A 151 25.67 -3.14 -56.51
#